data_AF-A0A7D5DA01-F1
#
_entry.id   AF-A0A7D5DA01-F1
#
_cell.length_a   1.000
_cell.length_b   1.000
_cell.length_c   1.000
_cell.angle_alpha   90.00
_cell.angle_beta   90.00
_cell.angle_gamma   90.00
#
_symmetry.space_group_name_H-M   'P 1'
#
loop_
_entity.id
_entity.type
_entity.pdbx_description
1 polymer ?
#
loop_
_entity_poly.entity_id
_entity_poly.type
_entity_poly.pdbx_seq_one_letter_code
_entity_poly.pdbx_strand_id
1 'polypeptide(L)'
;MIDLSTWMLSVPEGTPAQTISTPTLVSGFKDKYFHSDTGTLFFWAPVTGTVTESAIYPRCELREANADGSVRNWLYGAADNTLRATLSVDQVPSSGKVVIGQIHVYGSNQPLLKVEYQYKTKTQTGNIVAKVRYHLDDDEPTVIQVATGVPLGKQFNYLIHLSPGGMLSVDSAGYTWADQISATWKASQLYFKAGVYTQDNTGDTTEGGTVTFYKLAIAHSTSS
;
A
#
# COMPACT_ATOMS: atom_id res chain seq x y z
N MET A 1 -0.16 -19.03 -6.47
CA MET A 1 1.00 -18.18 -6.16
C MET A 1 0.66 -16.76 -6.58
N ILE A 2 1.02 -15.76 -5.77
CA ILE A 2 0.78 -14.35 -6.09
C ILE A 2 1.83 -13.91 -7.12
N ASP A 3 1.41 -13.25 -8.19
CA ASP A 3 2.30 -12.79 -9.25
C ASP A 3 3.08 -11.54 -8.80
N LEU A 4 4.41 -11.65 -8.78
CA LEU A 4 5.34 -10.58 -8.41
C LEU A 4 5.99 -9.89 -9.62
N SER A 5 5.68 -10.30 -10.85
CA SER A 5 6.31 -9.80 -12.09
C SER A 5 5.99 -8.34 -12.42
N THR A 6 5.06 -7.73 -11.69
CA THR A 6 4.68 -6.32 -11.84
C THR A 6 5.06 -5.47 -10.63
N TRP A 7 6.05 -5.92 -9.84
CA TRP A 7 6.42 -5.27 -8.59
C TRP A 7 7.92 -5.23 -8.37
N MET A 8 8.40 -4.10 -7.86
CA MET A 8 9.66 -4.01 -7.12
C MET A 8 9.35 -3.84 -5.63
N LEU A 9 10.30 -4.17 -4.75
CA LEU A 9 10.09 -4.17 -3.30
C LEU A 9 11.07 -3.22 -2.62
N SER A 10 10.60 -2.33 -1.74
CA SER A 10 11.47 -1.66 -0.78
C SER A 10 11.50 -2.46 0.53
N VAL A 11 12.69 -2.71 1.07
CA VAL A 11 12.89 -3.35 2.38
C VAL A 11 13.52 -2.35 3.37
N PRO A 12 13.20 -2.43 4.68
CA PRO A 12 13.62 -1.45 5.68
C PRO A 12 15.07 -1.69 6.18
N GLU A 13 15.98 -1.95 5.26
CA GLU A 13 17.41 -2.18 5.50
C GLU A 13 18.27 -1.45 4.45
N GLY A 14 19.48 -1.06 4.84
CA GLY A 14 20.38 -0.22 4.03
C GLY A 14 20.15 1.27 4.22
N THR A 15 21.13 2.11 3.88
CA THR A 15 21.05 3.57 4.02
C THR A 15 21.36 4.25 2.68
N PRO A 16 20.34 4.74 1.94
CA PRO A 16 18.89 4.63 2.20
C PRO A 16 18.35 3.20 2.06
N ALA A 17 17.09 3.00 2.47
CA ALA A 17 16.40 1.71 2.36
C ALA A 17 16.53 1.08 0.96
N GLN A 18 16.88 -0.20 0.91
CA GLN A 18 17.18 -0.92 -0.31
C GLN A 18 15.92 -1.18 -1.13
N THR A 19 16.06 -1.06 -2.45
CA THR A 19 15.05 -1.51 -3.42
C THR A 19 15.53 -2.81 -4.08
N ILE A 20 14.70 -3.84 -3.99
CA ILE A 20 14.84 -5.12 -4.68
C ILE A 20 14.12 -5.02 -6.01
N SER A 21 14.85 -5.23 -7.10
CA SER A 21 14.32 -5.16 -8.46
C SER A 21 13.32 -6.29 -8.75
N THR A 22 12.45 -6.08 -9.73
CA THR A 22 11.47 -7.09 -10.16
C THR A 22 12.11 -8.45 -10.51
N PRO A 23 13.22 -8.53 -11.28
CA PRO A 23 13.84 -9.82 -11.59
C PRO A 23 14.34 -10.57 -10.35
N THR A 24 14.96 -9.86 -9.40
CA THR A 24 15.45 -10.44 -8.14
C THR A 24 14.28 -10.89 -7.25
N LEU A 25 13.21 -10.10 -7.21
CA LEU A 25 12.00 -10.44 -6.45
C LEU A 25 11.36 -11.72 -7.00
N VAL A 26 11.20 -11.80 -8.31
CA VAL A 26 10.62 -12.97 -9.02
C VAL A 26 11.52 -14.20 -8.92
N SER A 27 12.84 -14.04 -8.82
CA SER A 27 13.77 -15.17 -8.62
C SER A 27 13.73 -15.79 -7.22
N GLY A 28 12.77 -15.38 -6.37
CA GLY A 28 12.57 -15.96 -5.05
C GLY A 28 13.27 -15.21 -3.93
N PHE A 29 13.39 -13.87 -4.03
CA PHE A 29 13.92 -13.06 -2.93
C PHE A 29 13.20 -13.36 -1.62
N LYS A 30 13.99 -13.53 -0.55
CA LYS A 30 13.52 -13.84 0.79
C LYS A 30 14.50 -13.30 1.81
N ASP A 31 13.97 -12.63 2.82
CA ASP A 31 14.69 -12.22 4.02
C ASP A 31 13.74 -12.23 5.24
N LYS A 32 14.14 -11.56 6.32
CA LYS A 32 13.33 -11.43 7.54
C LYS A 32 12.19 -10.42 7.43
N TYR A 33 12.22 -9.54 6.43
CA TYR A 33 11.21 -8.50 6.21
C TYR A 33 10.16 -8.96 5.20
N PHE A 34 10.55 -9.78 4.23
CA PHE A 34 9.71 -10.26 3.14
C PHE A 34 9.97 -11.73 2.82
N HIS A 35 8.91 -12.49 2.65
CA HIS A 35 8.99 -13.82 2.03
C HIS A 35 7.67 -14.23 1.36
N SER A 36 7.79 -15.03 0.31
CA SER A 36 6.66 -15.47 -0.54
C SER A 36 6.57 -16.98 -0.75
N ASP A 37 7.47 -17.74 -0.11
CA ASP A 37 7.65 -19.18 -0.31
C ASP A 37 6.52 -20.06 0.26
N THR A 38 5.61 -19.47 1.04
CA THR A 38 4.46 -20.15 1.64
C THR A 38 3.17 -20.03 0.82
N GLY A 39 3.22 -19.37 -0.35
CA GLY A 39 2.04 -19.08 -1.18
C GLY A 39 1.26 -17.83 -0.76
N THR A 40 1.68 -17.17 0.32
CA THR A 40 1.26 -15.84 0.79
C THR A 40 2.43 -14.87 0.68
N LEU A 41 2.19 -13.56 0.73
CA LEU A 41 3.26 -12.57 0.90
C LEU A 41 3.28 -12.10 2.36
N PHE A 42 4.38 -12.37 3.07
CA PHE A 42 4.63 -11.81 4.39
C PHE A 42 5.40 -10.50 4.27
N PHE A 43 5.00 -9.49 5.04
CA PHE A 43 5.69 -8.22 5.17
C PHE A 43 5.89 -7.85 6.63
N TRP A 44 7.11 -7.44 6.98
CA TRP A 44 7.50 -6.92 8.28
C TRP A 44 8.30 -5.62 8.13
N ALA A 45 7.87 -4.57 8.83
CA ALA A 45 8.61 -3.32 8.92
C ALA A 45 8.72 -2.83 10.37
N PRO A 46 9.90 -3.00 11.01
CA PRO A 46 10.11 -2.52 12.37
C PRO A 46 10.15 -0.99 12.41
N VAL A 47 9.75 -0.39 13.53
CA VAL A 47 9.82 1.08 13.74
C VAL A 47 11.25 1.62 13.65
N THR A 48 12.25 0.76 13.91
CA THR A 48 13.68 1.09 13.79
C THR A 48 14.25 0.84 12.39
N GLY A 49 13.41 0.47 11.42
CA GLY A 49 13.82 0.19 10.06
C GLY A 49 14.36 1.43 9.34
N THR A 50 15.23 1.22 8.36
CA THR A 50 15.70 2.35 7.54
C THR A 50 14.62 2.83 6.58
N VAL A 51 14.80 4.05 6.07
CA VAL A 51 13.82 4.74 5.23
C VAL A 51 14.40 5.04 3.86
N THR A 52 13.53 5.14 2.86
CA THR A 52 13.89 5.72 1.56
C THR A 52 14.18 7.21 1.75
N GLU A 53 15.01 7.83 0.90
CA GLU A 53 15.55 9.19 1.08
C GLU A 53 14.53 10.26 1.50
N SER A 54 13.29 10.17 1.02
CA SER A 54 12.25 11.16 1.30
C SER A 54 11.17 10.73 2.29
N ALA A 55 11.29 9.53 2.86
CA ALA A 55 10.33 9.00 3.83
C ALA A 55 10.83 9.21 5.26
N ILE A 56 9.90 9.44 6.19
CA ILE A 56 10.20 9.54 7.63
C ILE A 56 9.86 8.27 8.41
N TYR A 57 9.23 7.30 7.75
CA TYR A 57 8.79 6.05 8.36
C TYR A 57 9.28 4.83 7.56
N PRO A 58 9.55 3.69 8.21
CA PRO A 58 10.03 2.46 7.58
C PRO A 58 8.92 1.69 6.87
N ARG A 59 9.29 0.92 5.85
CA ARG A 59 8.36 0.08 5.07
C ARG A 59 9.00 -1.19 4.57
N CYS A 60 8.17 -2.22 4.43
CA CYS A 60 8.39 -3.36 3.56
C CYS A 60 7.22 -3.37 2.59
N GLU A 61 7.41 -2.79 1.40
CA GLU A 61 6.29 -2.41 0.55
C GLU A 61 6.62 -2.52 -0.93
N LEU A 62 5.72 -3.15 -1.67
CA LEU A 62 5.78 -3.26 -3.12
C LEU A 62 5.42 -1.92 -3.77
N ARG A 63 6.09 -1.64 -4.87
CA ARG A 63 5.83 -0.52 -5.79
C ARG A 63 5.63 -1.11 -7.18
N GLU A 64 4.53 -0.76 -7.83
CA GLU A 64 4.18 -1.26 -9.16
C GLU A 64 5.30 -0.98 -10.17
N ALA A 65 5.72 -2.00 -10.91
CA ALA A 65 6.87 -1.97 -11.82
C ALA A 65 6.61 -2.77 -13.09
N ASN A 66 7.50 -2.63 -14.07
CA ASN A 66 7.56 -3.54 -15.21
C ASN A 66 8.40 -4.78 -14.85
N ALA A 67 8.25 -5.84 -15.64
CA ALA A 67 8.96 -7.11 -15.45
C ALA A 67 10.49 -6.97 -15.51
N ASP A 68 11.00 -5.99 -16.27
CA ASP A 68 12.43 -5.69 -16.39
C ASP A 68 12.99 -4.89 -15.19
N GLY A 69 12.15 -4.52 -14.23
CA GLY A 69 12.54 -3.69 -13.08
C GLY A 69 12.44 -2.20 -13.30
N SER A 70 12.05 -1.73 -14.50
CA SER A 70 11.80 -0.31 -14.75
C SER A 70 10.52 0.17 -14.07
N VAL A 71 10.45 1.48 -13.84
CA VAL A 71 9.30 2.08 -13.20
C VAL A 71 8.07 2.03 -14.10
N ARG A 72 6.96 1.50 -13.57
CA ARG A 72 5.65 1.55 -14.23
C ARG A 72 4.80 2.63 -13.59
N ASN A 73 4.42 3.63 -14.37
CA ASN A 73 3.47 4.66 -13.98
C ASN A 73 2.38 4.76 -15.05
N TRP A 74 1.17 5.15 -14.66
CA TRP A 74 0.00 5.22 -15.53
C TRP A 74 -0.78 6.52 -15.33
N LEU A 75 -1.47 6.96 -16.38
CA LEU A 75 -2.45 8.03 -16.31
C LEU A 75 -3.80 7.41 -16.00
N TYR A 76 -4.53 7.91 -14.99
CA TYR A 76 -5.80 7.26 -14.62
C TYR A 76 -6.81 7.26 -15.77
N GLY A 77 -6.79 8.27 -16.64
CA GLY A 77 -7.70 8.37 -17.79
C GLY A 77 -7.43 7.37 -18.92
N ALA A 78 -6.31 6.63 -18.87
CA ALA A 78 -5.93 5.70 -19.94
C ALA A 78 -6.56 4.31 -19.78
N ALA A 79 -7.02 3.94 -18.58
CA ALA A 79 -7.57 2.62 -18.30
C ALA A 79 -8.44 2.63 -17.04
N ASP A 80 -9.20 1.56 -16.83
CA ASP A 80 -9.87 1.28 -15.57
C ASP A 80 -8.90 0.56 -14.62
N ASN A 81 -8.51 1.23 -13.53
CA ASN A 81 -7.35 0.87 -12.71
C ASN A 81 -7.79 0.25 -11.39
N THR A 82 -7.32 -0.96 -11.07
CA THR A 82 -7.66 -1.64 -9.81
C THR A 82 -6.44 -2.24 -9.12
N LEU A 83 -6.44 -2.18 -7.79
CA LEU A 83 -5.57 -2.94 -6.90
C LEU A 83 -6.45 -3.75 -5.93
N ARG A 84 -6.36 -5.07 -5.98
CA ARG A 84 -7.18 -6.01 -5.21
C ARG A 84 -6.32 -6.81 -4.25
N ALA A 85 -6.72 -6.85 -2.99
CA ALA A 85 -6.02 -7.62 -1.97
C ALA A 85 -6.96 -8.38 -1.04
N THR A 86 -6.48 -9.52 -0.55
CA THR A 86 -6.98 -10.21 0.64
C THR A 86 -5.81 -10.35 1.60
N LEU A 87 -5.94 -9.85 2.82
CA LEU A 87 -4.83 -9.76 3.78
C LEU A 87 -5.31 -9.89 5.23
N SER A 88 -4.37 -10.12 6.14
CA SER A 88 -4.53 -9.86 7.58
C SER A 88 -3.47 -8.86 8.03
N VAL A 89 -3.84 -7.98 8.96
CA VAL A 89 -2.87 -7.18 9.74
C VAL A 89 -2.60 -7.96 11.02
N ASP A 90 -1.35 -8.38 11.20
CA ASP A 90 -0.97 -9.33 12.25
C ASP A 90 -0.33 -8.61 13.45
N GLN A 91 0.31 -7.46 13.21
CA GLN A 91 0.91 -6.61 14.23
C GLN A 91 0.86 -5.13 13.80
N VAL A 92 0.73 -4.22 14.75
CA VAL A 92 0.80 -2.77 14.56
C VAL A 92 1.81 -2.15 15.53
N PRO A 93 2.44 -1.00 15.19
CA PRO A 93 3.30 -0.26 16.12
C PRO A 93 2.47 0.40 17.24
N SER A 94 3.13 1.07 18.18
CA SER A 94 2.52 1.83 19.28
C SER A 94 1.56 2.91 18.80
N SER A 95 1.84 3.55 17.66
CA SER A 95 0.89 4.48 17.02
C SER A 95 -0.44 3.81 16.59
N GLY A 96 -0.45 2.48 16.47
CA GLY A 96 -1.58 1.65 16.06
C GLY A 96 -1.86 1.69 14.56
N LYS A 97 -0.97 2.27 13.73
CA LYS A 97 -1.27 2.60 12.34
C LYS A 97 -0.30 1.96 11.36
N VAL A 98 -0.84 1.29 10.35
CA VAL A 98 -0.08 0.76 9.21
C VAL A 98 -0.82 1.08 7.91
N VAL A 99 -0.09 1.54 6.90
CA VAL A 99 -0.62 1.68 5.54
C VAL A 99 -0.43 0.36 4.79
N ILE A 100 -1.51 -0.11 4.15
CA ILE A 100 -1.60 -1.44 3.52
C ILE A 100 -1.80 -1.39 2.00
N GLY A 101 -2.10 -0.22 1.45
CA GLY A 101 -2.30 -0.01 0.02
C GLY A 101 -2.32 1.48 -0.31
N GLN A 102 -1.85 1.85 -1.50
CA GLN A 102 -1.76 3.25 -1.92
C GLN A 102 -1.98 3.42 -3.42
N ILE A 103 -2.43 4.61 -3.81
CA ILE A 103 -2.15 5.20 -5.13
C ILE A 103 -1.21 6.37 -4.89
N HIS A 104 -0.01 6.30 -5.44
CA HIS A 104 0.99 7.34 -5.30
C HIS A 104 1.22 8.04 -6.63
N VAL A 105 1.65 9.31 -6.58
CA VAL A 105 2.08 10.08 -7.75
C VAL A 105 3.60 10.08 -7.86
N TYR A 106 4.11 9.96 -9.08
CA TYR A 106 5.54 10.02 -9.39
C TYR A 106 6.09 11.43 -9.20
N GLY A 107 7.31 11.54 -8.67
CA GLY A 107 7.99 12.83 -8.46
C GLY A 107 7.48 13.64 -7.26
N SER A 108 6.67 13.05 -6.38
CA SER A 108 6.21 13.68 -5.13
C SER A 108 6.35 12.70 -3.96
N ASN A 109 6.38 13.23 -2.73
CA ASN A 109 6.39 12.46 -1.49
C ASN A 109 4.98 12.26 -0.90
N GLN A 110 3.96 12.83 -1.54
CA GLN A 110 2.59 12.80 -1.07
C GLN A 110 1.72 11.97 -2.03
N PRO A 111 1.10 10.86 -1.57
CA PRO A 111 0.25 10.03 -2.43
C PRO A 111 -1.11 10.68 -2.66
N LEU A 112 -1.82 10.20 -3.69
CA LEU A 112 -3.23 10.51 -3.92
C LEU A 112 -4.11 9.84 -2.85
N LEU A 113 -3.84 8.56 -2.57
CA LEU A 113 -4.61 7.74 -1.63
C LEU A 113 -3.65 6.91 -0.76
N LYS A 114 -3.92 6.88 0.55
CA LYS A 114 -3.45 5.82 1.46
C LYS A 114 -4.64 5.07 2.05
N VAL A 115 -4.62 3.75 1.99
CA VAL A 115 -5.50 2.88 2.77
C VAL A 115 -4.74 2.43 4.01
N GLU A 116 -5.22 2.84 5.18
CA GLU A 116 -4.57 2.66 6.47
C GLU A 116 -5.46 1.81 7.40
N TYR A 117 -4.87 0.81 8.03
CA TYR A 117 -5.47 0.12 9.17
C TYR A 117 -5.10 0.87 10.45
N GLN A 118 -6.11 1.29 11.22
CA GLN A 118 -5.95 2.04 12.46
C GLN A 118 -6.50 1.25 13.65
N TYR A 119 -5.63 0.55 14.36
CA TYR A 119 -5.97 -0.22 15.55
C TYR A 119 -6.46 0.66 16.69
N LYS A 120 -7.48 0.18 17.41
CA LYS A 120 -8.03 0.81 18.61
C LYS A 120 -7.92 -0.18 19.76
N THR A 121 -7.05 0.14 20.72
CA THR A 121 -6.82 -0.69 21.93
C THR A 121 -8.11 -0.94 22.72
N LYS A 122 -8.98 0.06 22.82
CA LYS A 122 -10.26 -0.03 23.54
C LYS A 122 -11.19 -1.10 22.97
N THR A 123 -11.26 -1.24 21.65
CA THR A 123 -12.17 -2.20 20.98
C THR A 123 -11.46 -3.44 20.48
N GLN A 124 -10.14 -3.53 20.65
CA GLN A 124 -9.27 -4.61 20.16
C GLN A 124 -9.48 -4.92 18.66
N THR A 125 -9.78 -3.88 17.89
CA THR A 125 -10.10 -3.94 16.46
C THR A 125 -9.57 -2.69 15.77
N GLY A 126 -9.39 -2.76 14.46
CA GLY A 126 -8.99 -1.65 13.62
C GLY A 126 -10.10 -1.12 12.73
N ASN A 127 -9.97 0.16 12.41
CA ASN A 127 -10.73 0.80 11.35
C ASN A 127 -9.92 0.78 10.06
N ILE A 128 -10.61 0.65 8.92
CA ILE A 128 -10.01 0.88 7.61
C ILE A 128 -10.30 2.32 7.22
N VAL A 129 -9.25 3.08 6.98
CA VAL A 129 -9.32 4.52 6.71
C VAL A 129 -8.65 4.82 5.37
N ALA A 130 -9.37 5.54 4.50
CA ALA A 130 -8.82 6.12 3.29
C ALA A 130 -8.40 7.58 3.58
N LYS A 131 -7.12 7.92 3.35
CA LYS A 131 -6.61 9.29 3.39
C LYS A 131 -6.42 9.76 1.94
N VAL A 132 -7.17 10.77 1.54
CA VAL A 132 -7.32 11.17 0.12
C VAL A 132 -6.96 12.62 -0.09
N ARG A 133 -6.10 12.91 -1.06
CA ARG A 133 -5.87 14.26 -1.57
C ARG A 133 -6.74 14.44 -2.81
N TYR A 134 -7.76 15.31 -2.73
CA TYR A 134 -8.70 15.52 -3.82
C TYR A 134 -8.07 16.30 -4.97
N HIS A 135 -7.16 17.23 -4.65
CA HIS A 135 -6.35 17.99 -5.61
C HIS A 135 -4.87 17.63 -5.51
N LEU A 136 -4.15 17.75 -6.63
CA LEU A 136 -2.72 17.48 -6.70
C LEU A 136 -1.88 18.36 -5.75
N ASP A 137 -2.37 19.53 -5.38
CA ASP A 137 -1.74 20.55 -4.54
C ASP A 137 -2.30 20.63 -3.12
N ASP A 138 -3.22 19.74 -2.72
CA ASP A 138 -3.70 19.69 -1.33
C ASP A 138 -2.52 19.39 -0.39
N ASP A 139 -2.29 20.19 0.66
CA ASP A 139 -1.21 19.91 1.62
C ASP A 139 -1.54 18.72 2.55
N GLU A 140 -2.81 18.56 2.90
CA GLU A 140 -3.29 17.54 3.83
C GLU A 140 -4.41 16.69 3.20
N PRO A 141 -4.44 15.37 3.45
CA PRO A 141 -5.51 14.52 2.96
C PRO A 141 -6.79 14.68 3.78
N THR A 142 -7.94 14.52 3.12
CA THR A 142 -9.21 14.23 3.78
C THR A 142 -9.19 12.80 4.34
N VAL A 143 -9.64 12.63 5.58
CA VAL A 143 -9.68 11.34 6.28
C VAL A 143 -11.07 10.74 6.22
N ILE A 144 -11.22 9.61 5.55
CA ILE A 144 -12.48 8.89 5.37
C ILE A 144 -12.41 7.55 6.08
N GLN A 145 -13.32 7.29 7.01
CA GLN A 145 -13.46 5.97 7.61
C GLN A 145 -14.32 5.08 6.70
N VAL A 146 -13.71 4.05 6.10
CA VAL A 146 -14.39 3.11 5.18
C VAL A 146 -15.07 1.99 5.95
N ALA A 147 -14.38 1.39 6.92
CA ALA A 147 -14.88 0.27 7.71
C ALA A 147 -14.38 0.31 9.15
N THR A 148 -15.04 -0.43 10.04
CA THR A 148 -14.68 -0.55 11.46
C THR A 148 -14.73 -2.01 11.92
N GLY A 149 -14.11 -2.30 13.07
CA GLY A 149 -14.28 -3.59 13.73
C GLY A 149 -13.48 -4.74 13.11
N VAL A 150 -12.45 -4.46 12.30
CA VAL A 150 -11.59 -5.49 11.70
C VAL A 150 -10.57 -5.97 12.73
N PRO A 151 -10.56 -7.23 13.18
CA PRO A 151 -9.61 -7.70 14.19
C PRO A 151 -8.21 -7.95 13.61
N LEU A 152 -7.18 -7.89 14.45
CA LEU A 152 -5.84 -8.37 14.09
C LEU A 152 -5.86 -9.88 13.78
N GLY A 153 -5.01 -10.32 12.87
CA GLY A 153 -4.87 -11.73 12.46
C GLY A 153 -6.08 -12.32 11.75
N LYS A 154 -7.06 -11.48 11.35
CA LYS A 154 -8.24 -11.91 10.57
C LYS A 154 -8.16 -11.40 9.15
N GLN A 155 -8.49 -12.28 8.21
CA GLN A 155 -8.52 -11.93 6.80
C GLN A 155 -9.66 -10.96 6.52
N PHE A 156 -9.36 -9.93 5.74
CA PHE A 156 -10.32 -9.06 5.10
C PHE A 156 -9.84 -8.70 3.70
N ASN A 157 -10.75 -8.16 2.89
CA ASN A 157 -10.45 -7.75 1.53
C ASN A 157 -10.36 -6.23 1.45
N TYR A 158 -9.56 -5.72 0.52
CA TYR A 158 -9.79 -4.40 -0.03
C TYR A 158 -9.71 -4.40 -1.56
N LEU A 159 -10.45 -3.48 -2.18
CA LEU A 159 -10.32 -3.08 -3.58
C LEU A 159 -10.12 -1.57 -3.60
N ILE A 160 -9.00 -1.13 -4.16
CA ILE A 160 -8.81 0.25 -4.59
C ILE A 160 -9.14 0.30 -6.08
N HIS A 161 -10.01 1.21 -6.49
CA HIS A 161 -10.41 1.38 -7.87
C HIS A 161 -10.40 2.86 -8.27
N LEU A 162 -9.77 3.17 -9.40
CA LEU A 162 -9.76 4.51 -9.99
C LEU A 162 -10.13 4.40 -11.47
N SER A 163 -11.34 4.86 -11.77
CA SER A 163 -11.88 4.82 -13.14
C SER A 163 -11.22 5.82 -14.08
N PRO A 164 -11.37 5.66 -15.42
CA PRO A 164 -10.92 6.64 -16.40
C PRO A 164 -11.54 8.04 -16.20
N GLY A 165 -12.74 8.09 -15.62
CA GLY A 165 -13.44 9.33 -15.30
C GLY A 165 -12.99 10.02 -14.01
N GLY A 166 -12.10 9.40 -13.22
CA GLY A 166 -11.67 9.94 -11.93
C GLY A 166 -12.60 9.64 -10.75
N MET A 167 -13.56 8.72 -10.89
CA MET A 167 -14.22 8.13 -9.72
C MET A 167 -13.23 7.24 -8.99
N LEU A 168 -12.86 7.60 -7.76
CA LEU A 168 -12.02 6.83 -6.85
C LEU A 168 -12.91 6.09 -5.85
N SER A 169 -12.64 4.81 -5.62
CA SER A 169 -13.33 4.03 -4.59
C SER A 169 -12.40 3.12 -3.81
N VAL A 170 -12.81 2.84 -2.57
CA VAL A 170 -12.22 1.84 -1.68
C VAL A 170 -13.34 0.98 -1.12
N ASP A 171 -13.39 -0.28 -1.55
CA ASP A 171 -14.17 -1.32 -0.89
C ASP A 171 -13.31 -2.01 0.15
N SER A 172 -13.77 -2.15 1.38
CA SER A 172 -13.06 -2.94 2.39
C SER A 172 -13.99 -3.48 3.47
N ALA A 173 -13.73 -4.71 3.90
CA ALA A 173 -14.49 -5.39 4.98
C ALA A 173 -16.03 -5.34 4.82
N GLY A 174 -16.51 -5.37 3.57
CA GLY A 174 -17.95 -5.34 3.25
C GLY A 174 -18.56 -3.94 3.15
N TYR A 175 -17.76 -2.88 3.30
CA TYR A 175 -18.17 -1.49 3.15
C TYR A 175 -17.50 -0.86 1.93
N THR A 176 -18.14 0.17 1.37
CA THR A 176 -17.64 0.88 0.19
C THR A 176 -17.68 2.37 0.44
N TRP A 177 -16.60 3.05 0.07
CA TRP A 177 -16.57 4.48 -0.11
C TRP A 177 -16.18 4.80 -1.56
N ALA A 178 -16.80 5.81 -2.15
CA ALA A 178 -16.45 6.31 -3.47
C ALA A 178 -16.67 7.81 -3.55
N ASP A 179 -15.77 8.53 -4.22
CA ASP A 179 -15.93 9.95 -4.53
C ASP A 179 -15.10 10.36 -5.76
N GLN A 180 -15.43 11.51 -6.34
CA GLN A 180 -14.79 12.06 -7.52
C GLN A 180 -13.52 12.84 -7.14
N ILE A 181 -12.36 12.44 -7.68
CA ILE A 181 -11.13 13.24 -7.55
C ILE A 181 -11.10 14.40 -8.56
N SER A 182 -10.33 15.43 -8.25
CA SER A 182 -10.18 16.59 -9.11
C SER A 182 -9.48 16.24 -10.44
N ALA A 183 -9.85 16.95 -11.49
CA ALA A 183 -9.20 16.85 -12.79
C ALA A 183 -7.72 17.32 -12.77
N THR A 184 -7.26 17.96 -11.70
CA THR A 184 -5.84 18.32 -11.52
C THR A 184 -4.91 17.10 -11.55
N TRP A 185 -5.43 15.90 -11.25
CA TRP A 185 -4.70 14.64 -11.35
C TRP A 185 -4.56 14.07 -12.78
N LYS A 186 -5.24 14.63 -13.80
CA LYS A 186 -5.35 14.00 -15.15
C LYS A 186 -4.02 13.70 -15.82
N ALA A 187 -3.06 14.60 -15.65
CA ALA A 187 -1.72 14.47 -16.24
C ALA A 187 -0.70 13.82 -15.29
N SER A 188 -1.12 13.46 -14.07
CA SER A 188 -0.24 12.87 -13.07
C SER A 188 0.06 11.42 -13.40
N GLN A 189 1.34 11.08 -13.37
CA GLN A 189 1.80 9.70 -13.45
C GLN A 189 1.60 9.02 -12.10
N LEU A 190 0.67 8.08 -12.03
CA LEU A 190 0.28 7.35 -10.82
C LEU A 190 0.85 5.93 -10.81
N TYR A 191 0.94 5.33 -9.64
CA TYR A 191 1.33 3.93 -9.48
C TYR A 191 0.75 3.34 -8.18
N PHE A 192 0.51 2.03 -8.18
CA PHE A 192 0.06 1.33 -6.98
C PHE A 192 1.21 0.98 -6.03
N LYS A 193 0.90 0.92 -4.74
CA LYS A 193 1.76 0.31 -3.71
C LYS A 193 0.93 -0.61 -2.81
N ALA A 194 1.55 -1.68 -2.29
CA ALA A 194 0.93 -2.62 -1.37
C ALA A 194 1.99 -3.32 -0.50
N GLY A 195 1.69 -3.55 0.77
CA GLY A 195 2.62 -4.14 1.73
C GLY A 195 2.36 -3.61 3.13
N VAL A 196 3.41 -3.34 3.90
CA VAL A 196 3.32 -2.67 5.18
C VAL A 196 4.18 -1.41 5.22
N TYR A 197 3.52 -0.28 5.45
CA TYR A 197 4.17 0.99 5.71
C TYR A 197 3.80 1.48 7.12
N THR A 198 4.66 1.14 8.08
CA THR A 198 4.50 1.38 9.52
C THR A 198 4.45 2.88 9.79
N GLN A 199 3.34 3.43 10.29
CA GLN A 199 3.22 4.88 10.55
C GLN A 199 3.74 5.21 11.96
N ASP A 200 4.97 4.80 12.23
CA ASP A 200 5.72 5.04 13.44
C ASP A 200 7.22 4.83 13.16
N ASN A 201 8.09 5.50 13.90
CA ASN A 201 9.55 5.40 13.77
C ASN A 201 10.28 5.45 15.12
N THR A 202 9.56 5.26 16.23
CA THR A 202 10.12 5.24 17.57
C THR A 202 9.66 4.00 18.30
N GLY A 203 10.57 3.32 19.00
CA GLY A 203 10.25 2.12 19.78
C GLY A 203 11.32 1.04 19.68
N ASP A 204 10.97 -0.16 20.12
CA ASP A 204 11.88 -1.31 20.14
C ASP A 204 12.05 -1.95 18.75
N THR A 205 13.15 -2.66 18.52
CA THR A 205 13.43 -3.33 17.24
C THR A 205 12.45 -4.45 16.88
N THR A 206 11.67 -4.91 17.86
CA THR A 206 10.61 -5.93 17.71
C THR A 206 9.22 -5.31 17.50
N GLU A 207 9.13 -3.99 17.58
CA GLU A 207 7.90 -3.23 17.36
C GLU A 207 7.83 -2.77 15.90
N GLY A 208 6.64 -2.82 15.31
CA GLY A 208 6.44 -2.50 13.90
C GLY A 208 5.12 -3.00 13.36
N GLY A 209 5.01 -2.97 12.03
CA GLY A 209 3.85 -3.50 11.31
C GLY A 209 4.16 -4.85 10.69
N THR A 210 3.28 -5.82 10.92
CA THR A 210 3.28 -7.13 10.23
C THR A 210 1.99 -7.30 9.46
N VAL A 211 2.08 -7.63 8.18
CA VAL A 211 0.92 -7.84 7.30
C VAL A 211 1.16 -9.06 6.41
N THR A 212 0.15 -9.92 6.30
CA THR A 212 0.19 -11.10 5.42
C THR A 212 -0.86 -10.96 4.31
N PHE A 213 -0.43 -10.96 3.05
CA PHE A 213 -1.32 -10.98 1.88
C PHE A 213 -1.53 -12.40 1.38
N TYR A 214 -2.79 -12.78 1.25
CA TYR A 214 -3.26 -14.06 0.68
C TYR A 214 -3.67 -13.92 -0.80
N LYS A 215 -3.97 -12.69 -1.23
CA LYS A 215 -4.20 -12.31 -2.61
C LYS A 215 -3.67 -10.91 -2.84
N LEU A 216 -3.05 -10.69 -3.99
CA LEU A 216 -2.66 -9.38 -4.49
C LEU A 216 -2.71 -9.40 -6.01
N ALA A 217 -3.39 -8.43 -6.62
CA ALA A 217 -3.45 -8.29 -8.07
C ALA A 217 -3.70 -6.83 -8.45
N ILE A 218 -3.06 -6.38 -9.53
CA ILE A 218 -3.37 -5.13 -10.20
C ILE A 218 -3.94 -5.39 -11.60
N ALA A 219 -4.80 -4.50 -12.07
CA ALA A 219 -5.29 -4.52 -13.44
C ALA A 219 -5.51 -3.11 -13.98
N HIS A 220 -5.19 -2.92 -15.26
CA HIS A 220 -5.45 -1.72 -16.05
C HIS A 220 -6.23 -2.15 -17.29
N SER A 221 -7.55 -1.99 -17.27
CA SER A 221 -8.42 -2.45 -18.36
C SER A 221 -8.79 -1.31 -19.27
N THR A 222 -8.39 -1.37 -20.54
CA THR A 222 -8.85 -0.42 -21.55
C THR A 222 -10.23 -0.88 -22.03
N SER A 223 -11.24 -0.01 -21.98
CA SER A 223 -12.48 -0.23 -22.72
C SER A 223 -12.15 -0.25 -24.22
N SER A 224 -12.41 -1.39 -24.88
CA SER A 224 -12.34 -1.56 -26.33
C SER A 224 -13.39 -0.74 -27.06
#